data_AF-A0A953P2S9-F1
#
_entry.id   AF-A0A953P2S9-F1
#
_cell.length_a   1.000
_cell.length_b   1.000
_cell.length_c   1.000
_cell.angle_alpha   90.00
_cell.angle_beta   90.00
_cell.angle_gamma   90.00
#
_symmetry.space_group_name_H-M   'P 1'
#
loop_
_entity.id
_entity.type
_entity.pdbx_description
1 polymer ?
#
loop_
_entity_poly.entity_id
_entity_poly.type
_entity_poly.pdbx_seq_one_letter_code
_entity_poly.pdbx_strand_id
1 'polypeptide(L)'
;GYYALYLSLKEPFVPMYGAGNSMFLTREAERFLDLPGFSQRSYPARIEKYGWSVNQLWCSIYPWIASDISFPGVIVFVFLVGHFFALAWLDTLMANPFALLAFTNFLIMLIYFSGNNQMMQSGEGGVAFWVLLFAWLLTRTPIMNRRGLVDGRSGAE
;
A
#
# COMPACT_ATOMS: atom_id res chain seq x y z
N GLY A 1 4.04 -8.60 14.18
CA GLY A 1 4.67 -7.99 13.00
C GLY A 1 5.61 -8.92 12.26
N TYR A 2 6.90 -8.90 12.60
CA TYR A 2 7.96 -9.61 11.85
C TYR A 2 8.03 -11.13 12.10
N TYR A 3 7.58 -11.62 13.25
CA TYR A 3 7.49 -13.07 13.47
C TYR A 3 6.49 -13.74 12.49
N ALA A 4 5.36 -13.08 12.23
CA ALA A 4 4.42 -13.49 11.19
C ALA A 4 5.07 -13.53 9.79
N LEU A 5 5.96 -12.57 9.49
CA LEU A 5 6.75 -12.58 8.26
C LEU A 5 7.67 -13.80 8.19
N TYR A 6 8.38 -14.11 9.27
CA TYR A 6 9.22 -15.31 9.36
C TYR A 6 8.41 -16.60 9.11
N LEU A 7 7.21 -16.72 9.68
CA LEU A 7 6.33 -17.86 9.42
C LEU A 7 5.86 -17.89 7.96
N SER A 8 5.51 -16.73 7.40
CA SER A 8 5.00 -16.62 6.03
C SER A 8 6.06 -16.96 4.98
N LEU A 9 7.35 -16.73 5.26
CA LEU A 9 8.45 -17.13 4.38
C LEU A 9 8.58 -18.66 4.19
N LYS A 10 7.95 -19.45 5.08
CA LYS A 10 7.91 -20.92 4.97
C LYS A 10 6.78 -21.42 4.08
N GLU A 11 5.82 -20.56 3.75
CA GLU A 11 4.65 -20.92 2.97
C GLU A 11 4.93 -20.75 1.46
N PRO A 12 4.48 -21.68 0.60
CA PRO A 12 4.54 -21.46 -0.85
C PRO A 12 3.63 -20.29 -1.26
N PHE A 13 3.97 -19.60 -2.35
CA PHE A 13 3.13 -18.53 -2.90
C PHE A 13 1.84 -19.08 -3.49
N VAL A 14 0.71 -18.47 -3.10
CA VAL A 14 -0.61 -18.72 -3.67
C VAL A 14 -1.19 -17.36 -4.06
N PRO A 15 -1.39 -17.06 -5.35
CA PRO A 15 -1.81 -15.74 -5.78
C PRO A 15 -3.24 -15.44 -5.34
N MET A 16 -3.45 -14.20 -4.88
CA MET A 16 -4.77 -13.64 -4.55
C MET A 16 -5.22 -12.54 -5.50
N TYR A 17 -4.58 -12.43 -6.67
CA TYR A 17 -5.03 -11.60 -7.80
C TYR A 17 -5.31 -10.12 -7.47
N GLY A 18 -4.62 -9.56 -6.48
CA GLY A 18 -4.74 -8.15 -6.08
C GLY A 18 -5.69 -7.90 -4.91
N ALA A 19 -6.33 -8.95 -4.36
CA ALA A 19 -7.24 -8.83 -3.23
C ALA A 19 -6.60 -9.24 -1.88
N GLY A 20 -5.44 -9.89 -1.88
CA GLY A 20 -4.80 -10.45 -0.69
C GLY A 20 -4.14 -9.42 0.23
N ASN A 21 -3.82 -8.24 -0.27
CA ASN A 21 -3.16 -7.17 0.48
C ASN A 21 -4.06 -6.46 1.50
N SER A 22 -5.37 -6.73 1.48
CA SER A 22 -6.38 -6.07 2.30
C SER A 22 -7.38 -7.09 2.84
N MET A 23 -7.60 -7.09 4.15
CA MET A 23 -8.68 -7.87 4.76
C MET A 23 -10.05 -7.48 4.18
N PHE A 24 -10.25 -6.19 3.92
CA PHE A 24 -11.47 -5.69 3.31
C PHE A 24 -11.62 -6.21 1.87
N LEU A 25 -10.63 -5.99 0.99
CA LEU A 25 -10.74 -6.44 -0.41
C LEU A 25 -10.87 -7.96 -0.51
N THR A 26 -10.17 -8.71 0.34
CA THR A 26 -10.28 -10.17 0.39
C THR A 26 -11.71 -10.62 0.70
N ARG A 27 -12.36 -10.01 1.71
CA ARG A 27 -13.74 -10.35 2.10
C ARG A 27 -14.75 -9.98 1.01
N GLU A 28 -14.59 -8.80 0.41
CA GLU A 28 -15.48 -8.38 -0.67
C GLU A 28 -15.27 -9.24 -1.93
N ALA A 29 -14.04 -9.60 -2.28
CA ALA A 29 -13.76 -10.50 -3.39
C ALA A 29 -14.37 -11.89 -3.17
N GLU A 30 -14.22 -12.46 -1.97
CA GLU A 30 -14.84 -13.74 -1.60
C GLU A 30 -16.37 -13.68 -1.75
N ARG A 31 -16.99 -12.59 -1.28
CA ARG A 31 -18.44 -12.38 -1.34
C ARG A 31 -18.99 -12.15 -2.74
N PHE A 32 -18.37 -11.27 -3.52
CA PHE A 32 -18.89 -10.86 -4.83
C PHE A 32 -18.59 -11.86 -5.95
N LEU A 33 -17.50 -12.62 -5.82
CA LEU A 33 -17.08 -13.59 -6.83
C LEU A 33 -17.45 -15.04 -6.47
N ASP A 34 -18.15 -15.25 -5.34
CA ASP A 34 -18.54 -16.56 -4.82
C ASP A 34 -17.36 -17.54 -4.76
N LEU A 35 -16.27 -17.09 -4.11
CA LEU A 35 -15.01 -17.83 -4.00
C LEU A 35 -14.83 -18.38 -2.58
N PRO A 36 -15.50 -19.48 -2.20
CA PRO A 36 -15.45 -19.99 -0.83
C PRO A 36 -14.02 -20.32 -0.40
N GLY A 37 -13.62 -19.82 0.78
CA GLY A 37 -12.29 -20.04 1.35
C GLY A 37 -11.20 -19.18 0.73
N PHE A 38 -11.54 -18.18 -0.10
CA PHE A 38 -10.56 -17.29 -0.70
C PHE A 38 -9.76 -16.52 0.36
N SER A 39 -10.40 -16.06 1.43
CA SER A 39 -9.72 -15.44 2.58
C SER A 39 -8.65 -16.30 3.24
N GLN A 40 -8.77 -17.62 3.15
CA GLN A 40 -7.82 -18.58 3.70
C GLN A 40 -6.57 -18.77 2.84
N ARG A 41 -6.48 -18.14 1.67
CA ARG A 41 -5.32 -18.26 0.77
C ARG A 41 -4.18 -17.29 1.12
N SER A 42 -4.48 -16.21 1.85
CA SER A 42 -3.50 -15.19 2.19
C SER A 42 -2.39 -15.76 3.06
N TYR A 43 -1.17 -15.20 2.96
CA TYR A 43 -0.08 -15.59 3.83
C TYR A 43 -0.44 -15.46 5.32
N PRO A 44 -1.01 -14.32 5.78
CA PRO A 44 -1.51 -14.20 7.15
C PRO A 44 -2.46 -15.33 7.54
N ALA A 45 -3.49 -15.63 6.74
CA ALA A 45 -4.45 -16.68 7.11
C ALA A 45 -3.79 -18.07 7.20
N ARG A 46 -2.86 -18.36 6.29
CA ARG A 46 -2.21 -19.67 6.23
C ARG A 46 -1.22 -19.94 7.36
N ILE A 47 -0.68 -18.89 7.98
CA ILE A 47 0.20 -19.05 9.15
C ILE A 47 -0.58 -19.31 10.45
N GLU A 48 -1.91 -19.26 10.44
CA GLU A 48 -2.72 -19.64 11.61
C GLU A 48 -2.46 -21.09 12.05
N LYS A 49 -2.10 -21.98 11.11
CA LYS A 49 -1.68 -23.37 11.42
C LYS A 49 -0.44 -23.46 12.32
N TYR A 50 0.33 -22.37 12.43
CA TYR A 50 1.47 -22.24 13.35
C TYR A 50 1.10 -21.58 14.69
N GLY A 51 -0.20 -21.39 14.96
CA GLY A 51 -0.70 -20.74 16.17
C GLY A 51 -0.71 -19.21 16.13
N TRP A 52 -0.45 -18.60 14.97
CA TRP A 52 -0.49 -17.14 14.81
C TRP A 52 -1.86 -16.68 14.31
N SER A 53 -2.79 -16.39 15.23
CA SER A 53 -4.14 -15.93 14.84
C SER A 53 -4.12 -14.55 14.17
N VAL A 54 -4.62 -14.44 12.94
CA VAL A 54 -4.64 -13.19 12.16
C VAL A 54 -5.54 -12.14 12.77
N ASN A 55 -6.66 -12.57 13.34
CA ASN A 55 -7.65 -11.66 13.91
C ASN A 55 -7.23 -11.09 15.27
N GLN A 56 -6.24 -11.71 15.92
CA GLN A 56 -5.76 -11.31 17.26
C GLN A 56 -4.35 -10.72 17.22
N LEU A 57 -3.51 -11.16 16.28
CA LEU A 57 -2.10 -10.81 16.20
C LEU A 57 -1.77 -10.13 14.87
N TRP A 58 -1.23 -8.92 14.94
CA TRP A 58 -0.89 -8.18 13.73
C TRP A 58 0.28 -8.79 12.96
N CYS A 59 0.05 -9.03 11.67
CA CYS A 59 1.08 -9.34 10.69
C CYS A 59 1.60 -8.03 10.10
N SER A 60 2.92 -7.86 9.98
CA SER A 60 3.52 -6.71 9.29
C SER A 60 2.95 -6.53 7.88
N ILE A 61 3.19 -5.40 7.22
CA ILE A 61 2.63 -5.17 5.88
C ILE A 61 3.12 -6.20 4.84
N TYR A 62 4.34 -6.74 5.00
CA TYR A 62 4.99 -7.58 3.98
C TYR A 62 4.19 -8.83 3.59
N PRO A 63 3.69 -9.69 4.52
CA PRO A 63 2.90 -10.86 4.14
C PRO A 63 1.58 -10.52 3.46
N TRP A 64 0.95 -9.39 3.81
CA TRP A 64 -0.25 -8.91 3.12
C TRP A 64 0.06 -8.63 1.64
N ILE A 65 1.07 -7.80 1.37
CA ILE A 65 1.48 -7.48 -0.01
C ILE A 65 1.97 -8.73 -0.74
N ALA A 66 2.76 -9.58 -0.08
CA ALA A 66 3.27 -10.82 -0.67
C ALA A 66 2.15 -11.77 -1.11
N SER A 67 0.96 -11.69 -0.53
CA SER A 67 -0.17 -12.55 -0.91
C SER A 67 -0.65 -12.29 -2.34
N ASP A 68 -0.35 -11.12 -2.90
CA ASP A 68 -0.68 -10.79 -4.29
C ASP A 68 0.51 -10.92 -5.23
N ILE A 69 1.72 -10.53 -4.79
CA ILE A 69 2.88 -10.36 -5.68
C ILE A 69 4.11 -11.18 -5.29
N SER A 70 4.00 -12.08 -4.31
CA SER A 70 5.10 -12.85 -3.69
C SER A 70 6.16 -11.99 -3.00
N PHE A 71 7.06 -12.59 -2.21
CA PHE A 71 8.09 -11.85 -1.47
C PHE A 71 9.08 -11.04 -2.34
N PRO A 72 9.58 -11.56 -3.48
CA PRO A 72 10.35 -10.74 -4.42
C PRO A 72 9.59 -9.49 -4.90
N GLY A 73 8.29 -9.62 -5.17
CA GLY A 73 7.45 -8.47 -5.56
C GLY A 73 7.33 -7.42 -4.45
N VAL A 74 7.36 -7.83 -3.18
CA VAL A 74 7.32 -6.89 -2.04
C VAL A 74 8.50 -5.92 -2.07
N ILE A 75 9.68 -6.33 -2.53
CA ILE A 75 10.85 -5.44 -2.65
C ILE A 75 10.54 -4.28 -3.60
N VAL A 76 9.97 -4.59 -4.76
CA VAL A 76 9.55 -3.59 -5.76
C VAL A 76 8.46 -2.69 -5.18
N PHE A 77 7.47 -3.27 -4.47
CA PHE A 77 6.42 -2.51 -3.82
C PHE A 77 6.97 -1.52 -2.79
N VAL A 78 7.89 -1.94 -1.90
CA VAL A 78 8.50 -1.04 -0.90
C VAL A 78 9.26 0.08 -1.56
N PHE A 79 10.00 -0.21 -2.65
CA PHE A 79 10.66 0.82 -3.44
C PHE A 79 9.66 1.85 -4.00
N LEU A 80 8.54 1.40 -4.57
CA LEU A 80 7.49 2.28 -5.07
C LEU A 80 6.86 3.13 -3.95
N VAL A 81 6.58 2.55 -2.79
CA VAL A 81 6.07 3.29 -1.63
C VAL A 81 7.05 4.40 -1.22
N GLY A 82 8.35 4.08 -1.11
CA GLY A 82 9.37 5.08 -0.80
C GLY A 82 9.48 6.18 -1.85
N HIS A 83 9.40 5.80 -3.14
CA HIS A 83 9.41 6.74 -4.25
C HIS A 83 8.21 7.70 -4.20
N PHE A 84 6.98 7.18 -4.09
CA PHE A 84 5.77 8.00 -4.02
C PHE A 84 5.71 8.84 -2.75
N PHE A 85 6.18 8.32 -1.61
CA PHE A 85 6.30 9.10 -0.38
C PHE A 85 7.21 10.33 -0.57
N ALA A 86 8.39 10.14 -1.16
CA ALA A 86 9.32 11.24 -1.41
C ALA A 86 8.73 12.28 -2.39
N LEU A 87 8.06 11.83 -3.45
CA LEU A 87 7.39 12.74 -4.39
C LEU A 87 6.24 13.51 -3.72
N ALA A 88 5.40 12.84 -2.95
CA ALA A 88 4.29 13.48 -2.24
C ALA A 88 4.82 14.51 -1.23
N TRP A 89 5.89 14.19 -0.51
CA TRP A 89 6.60 15.14 0.37
C TRP A 89 7.00 16.39 -0.43
N LEU A 90 7.77 16.23 -1.50
CA LEU A 90 8.25 17.37 -2.29
C LEU A 90 7.09 18.25 -2.79
N ASP A 91 6.01 17.62 -3.25
CA ASP A 91 4.83 18.33 -3.74
C ASP A 91 4.06 19.06 -2.61
N THR A 92 4.20 18.66 -1.34
CA THR A 92 3.60 19.41 -0.21
C THR A 92 4.18 20.82 -0.08
N LEU A 93 5.47 20.99 -0.43
CA LEU A 93 6.14 22.30 -0.41
C LEU A 93 5.59 23.24 -1.50
N MET A 94 4.84 22.69 -2.46
CA MET A 94 4.24 23.44 -3.56
C MET A 94 2.75 23.78 -3.31
N ALA A 95 2.29 23.67 -2.06
CA ALA A 95 0.92 23.98 -1.63
C ALA A 95 -0.19 23.21 -2.37
N ASN A 96 0.09 22.01 -2.90
CA ASN A 96 -0.96 21.12 -3.38
C ASN A 96 -1.64 20.43 -2.16
N PRO A 97 -2.92 20.70 -1.86
CA PRO A 97 -3.59 20.12 -0.71
C PRO A 97 -3.72 18.59 -0.81
N PHE A 98 -3.89 18.03 -2.01
CA PHE A 98 -3.95 16.58 -2.20
C PHE A 98 -2.59 15.91 -1.98
N ALA A 99 -1.49 16.59 -2.29
CA ALA A 99 -0.15 16.08 -1.99
C ALA A 99 0.06 15.94 -0.47
N LEU A 100 -0.40 16.92 0.32
CA LEU A 100 -0.35 16.84 1.78
C LEU A 100 -1.14 15.64 2.31
N LEU A 101 -2.36 15.42 1.81
CA LEU A 101 -3.20 14.29 2.22
C LEU A 101 -2.60 12.94 1.82
N ALA A 102 -2.08 12.82 0.59
CA ALA A 102 -1.39 11.61 0.12
C ALA A 102 -0.11 11.35 0.95
N PHE A 103 0.66 12.39 1.25
CA PHE A 103 1.84 12.31 2.12
C PHE A 103 1.46 11.81 3.52
N THR A 104 0.40 12.35 4.13
CA THR A 104 -0.08 11.88 5.43
C THR A 104 -0.50 10.41 5.39
N ASN A 105 -1.18 9.97 4.33
CA ASN A 105 -1.54 8.55 4.15
C ASN A 105 -0.30 7.65 4.08
N PHE A 106 0.72 8.03 3.31
CA PHE A 106 1.98 7.28 3.25
C PHE A 106 2.71 7.30 4.59
N LEU A 107 2.69 8.42 5.31
CA LEU A 107 3.32 8.54 6.63
C LEU A 107 2.67 7.57 7.63
N ILE A 108 1.34 7.50 7.66
CA ILE A 108 0.60 6.52 8.48
C ILE A 108 0.99 5.10 8.08
N MET A 109 0.99 4.79 6.78
CA MET A 109 1.42 3.47 6.28
C MET A 109 2.83 3.11 6.75
N LEU A 110 3.79 4.04 6.69
CA LEU A 110 5.18 3.83 7.12
C LEU A 110 5.32 3.64 8.63
N ILE A 111 4.54 4.36 9.45
CA ILE A 111 4.52 4.18 10.91
C ILE A 111 4.03 2.77 11.25
N TYR A 112 2.99 2.29 10.56
CA TYR A 112 2.40 0.98 10.81
C TYR A 112 3.07 -0.17 10.07
N PHE A 113 4.09 0.09 9.23
CA PHE A 113 4.71 -0.89 8.33
C PHE A 113 5.14 -2.20 9.03
N SER A 114 5.72 -2.07 10.23
CA SER A 114 6.16 -3.22 11.06
C SER A 114 5.01 -3.94 11.77
N GLY A 115 3.91 -3.23 11.99
CA GLY A 115 2.73 -3.67 12.72
C GLY A 115 1.73 -4.36 11.81
N ASN A 116 1.16 -3.62 10.86
CA ASN A 116 0.05 -4.02 9.99
C ASN A 116 -0.05 -3.19 8.71
N ASN A 117 -0.78 -3.68 7.71
CA ASN A 117 -1.24 -2.85 6.59
C ASN A 117 -2.42 -1.96 7.01
N GLN A 118 -2.15 -0.98 7.89
CA GLN A 118 -3.20 -0.22 8.59
C GLN A 118 -4.14 0.52 7.62
N MET A 119 -3.59 1.07 6.53
CA MET A 119 -4.39 1.75 5.51
C MET A 119 -5.35 0.81 4.78
N MET A 120 -5.01 -0.48 4.65
CA MET A 120 -5.83 -1.44 3.89
C MET A 120 -6.57 -2.42 4.80
N GLN A 121 -6.57 -2.21 6.11
CA GLN A 121 -7.23 -3.09 7.06
C GLN A 121 -8.76 -2.97 6.99
N SER A 122 -9.28 -1.75 6.82
CA SER A 122 -10.71 -1.46 6.73
C SER A 122 -11.07 -0.83 5.39
N GLY A 123 -12.37 -0.82 5.08
CA GLY A 123 -12.88 -0.20 3.85
C GLY A 123 -12.68 1.32 3.85
N GLU A 124 -12.90 1.99 4.99
CA GLU A 124 -12.73 3.45 5.10
C GLU A 124 -11.28 3.85 4.86
N GLY A 125 -10.33 3.16 5.50
CA GLY A 125 -8.90 3.40 5.29
C GLY A 125 -8.49 3.12 3.85
N GLY A 126 -8.95 2.00 3.28
CA GLY A 126 -8.54 1.57 1.95
C GLY A 126 -9.06 2.52 0.87
N VAL A 127 -10.33 2.90 0.95
CA VAL A 127 -10.94 3.88 0.04
C VAL A 127 -10.25 5.23 0.18
N ALA A 128 -10.02 5.71 1.41
CA ALA A 128 -9.31 6.97 1.63
C ALA A 128 -7.89 6.95 1.04
N PHE A 129 -7.17 5.83 1.19
CA PHE A 129 -5.83 5.67 0.61
C PHE A 129 -5.86 5.83 -0.91
N TRP A 130 -6.69 5.05 -1.60
CA TRP A 130 -6.75 5.07 -3.07
C TRP A 130 -7.29 6.38 -3.63
N VAL A 131 -8.37 6.92 -3.07
CA VAL A 131 -8.97 8.17 -3.55
C VAL A 131 -7.97 9.32 -3.43
N LEU A 132 -7.28 9.45 -2.30
CA LEU A 132 -6.31 10.53 -2.09
C LEU A 132 -5.04 10.33 -2.93
N LEU A 133 -4.59 9.09 -3.10
CA LEU A 133 -3.49 8.76 -4.00
C LEU A 133 -3.81 9.20 -5.43
N PHE A 134 -4.97 8.81 -5.97
CA PHE A 134 -5.36 9.17 -7.33
C PHE A 134 -5.65 10.66 -7.48
N ALA A 135 -6.31 11.30 -6.52
CA ALA A 135 -6.55 12.74 -6.54
C ALA A 135 -5.23 13.52 -6.57
N TRP A 136 -4.22 13.10 -5.79
CA TRP A 136 -2.88 13.68 -5.86
C TRP A 136 -2.24 13.45 -7.23
N LEU A 137 -2.22 12.22 -7.73
CA LEU A 137 -1.60 11.90 -9.03
C LEU A 137 -2.23 12.68 -10.20
N LEU A 138 -3.55 12.89 -10.19
CA LEU A 138 -4.27 13.64 -11.22
C LEU A 138 -4.06 15.16 -11.12
N THR A 139 -3.82 15.69 -9.91
CA THR A 139 -3.58 17.13 -9.68
C THR A 139 -2.09 17.49 -9.64
N ARG A 140 -1.21 16.50 -9.62
CA ARG A 140 0.24 16.67 -9.62
C ARG A 140 0.71 17.33 -10.92
N THR A 141 1.42 18.45 -10.79
CA THR A 141 2.23 18.95 -11.91
C THR A 141 3.67 18.45 -11.75
N PRO A 142 4.24 17.72 -12.74
CA PRO A 142 5.62 17.25 -12.64
C PRO A 142 6.61 18.39 -12.44
N ILE A 143 7.54 18.22 -11.51
CA ILE A 143 8.60 19.20 -11.18
C ILE A 143 9.40 19.58 -12.44
N MET A 144 9.66 18.63 -13.33
CA MET A 144 10.45 18.83 -14.55
C MET A 144 9.77 19.74 -15.58
N ASN A 145 8.43 19.70 -15.69
CA ASN A 145 7.69 20.55 -16.61
C ASN A 145 7.71 22.03 -16.22
N ARG A 146 8.16 22.37 -14.99
CA ARG A 146 8.16 23.76 -14.51
C ARG A 146 9.52 24.44 -14.47
N ARG A 147 10.65 23.71 -14.54
CA ARG A 147 11.96 24.36 -14.79
C ARG A 147 11.95 25.09 -16.13
N GLY A 148 11.37 24.49 -17.17
CA GLY A 148 11.17 25.15 -18.47
C GLY A 148 10.21 26.36 -18.44
N LEU A 149 9.27 26.42 -17.48
CA LEU A 149 8.39 27.59 -17.32
C LEU A 149 9.07 28.75 -16.56
N VAL A 150 10.01 28.45 -15.68
CA VAL A 150 10.82 29.47 -14.99
C VAL A 150 11.91 29.99 -15.93
N ASP A 151 12.59 29.11 -16.67
CA ASP A 151 13.62 29.50 -17.64
C ASP A 151 13.02 30.22 -18.86
N GLY A 152 11.82 29.82 -19.32
CA GLY A 152 11.12 30.49 -20.43
C GLY A 152 10.60 31.90 -20.11
N ARG A 153 10.58 32.31 -18.83
CA ARG A 153 10.23 33.67 -18.41
C ARG A 153 11.45 34.59 -18.27
N SER A 154 12.68 34.06 -18.33
CA SER A 154 13.91 34.86 -18.22
C SER A 154 14.42 35.39 -19.57
N GLY A 155 13.79 35.03 -20.68
CA GLY A 155 14.19 35.44 -22.04
C GLY A 155 13.26 36.48 -22.70
N ALA A 156 12.38 37.13 -21.91
CA ALA A 156 11.39 38.08 -22.40
C ALA A 156 11.52 39.48 -21.77
N GLU A 157 12.71 39.83 -21.25
CA GLU A 157 13.06 41.18 -20.81
C GLU A 157 14.17 41.77 -21.69
#